data_AF-A0A099CYF3-F1
#
_entry.id   AF-A0A099CYF3-F1
#
_cell.length_a   1.000
_cell.length_b   1.000
_cell.length_c   1.000
_cell.angle_alpha   90.00
_cell.angle_beta   90.00
_cell.angle_gamma   90.00
#
_symmetry.space_group_name_H-M   'P 1'
#
loop_
_entity.id
_entity.type
_entity.pdbx_description
1 polymer ?
#
loop_
_entity_poly.entity_id
_entity_poly.type
_entity_poly.pdbx_seq_one_letter_code
_entity_poly.pdbx_strand_id
1 'polypeptide(L)' 'MQAHVFKGIGRIFGVTPQRSGENLPAKYAPWTWFKTIEIRKGETRPGIHVDECLDDIERFGAHITDAHERVTEEAMR' A
#
# COMPACT_ATOMS: atom_id res chain seq x y z
N MET A 1 1.74 8.59 10.56
CA MET A 1 1.02 8.91 9.33
C MET A 1 -0.17 7.97 9.20
N GLN A 2 -1.36 8.54 8.98
CA GLN A 2 -2.54 7.76 8.66
C GLN A 2 -2.46 7.27 7.21
N ALA A 3 -2.68 5.98 6.99
CA ALA A 3 -2.72 5.36 5.67
C ALA A 3 -3.93 4.45 5.52
N HIS A 4 -4.33 4.21 4.28
CA HIS A 4 -5.49 3.46 3.89
C HIS A 4 -5.04 2.23 3.10
N VAL A 5 -5.49 1.06 3.56
CA VAL A 5 -5.20 -0.23 2.94
C VAL A 5 -6.36 -0.62 2.05
N PHE A 6 -6.06 -0.98 0.82
CA PHE A 6 -7.00 -1.46 -0.19
C PHE A 6 -6.62 -2.87 -0.63
N LYS A 7 -7.64 -3.65 -1.00
CA LYS A 7 -7.49 -4.94 -1.67
C LYS A 7 -7.72 -4.75 -3.16
N GLY A 8 -6.77 -5.20 -3.96
CA GLY A 8 -6.93 -5.31 -5.42
C GLY A 8 -7.37 -6.71 -5.82
N ILE A 9 -7.28 -7.01 -7.11
CA ILE A 9 -7.50 -8.36 -7.63
C ILE A 9 -6.49 -9.36 -7.07
N GLY A 10 -6.91 -10.61 -6.90
CA GLY A 10 -6.04 -11.67 -6.40
C GLY A 10 -5.60 -11.45 -4.95
N ARG A 11 -4.28 -11.42 -4.73
CA ARG A 11 -3.64 -11.23 -3.41
C ARG A 11 -2.91 -9.89 -3.31
N ILE A 12 -3.31 -8.92 -4.13
CA ILE A 12 -2.72 -7.59 -4.16
C ILE A 12 -3.28 -6.72 -3.03
N PHE A 13 -2.37 -6.08 -2.28
CA PHE A 13 -2.70 -5.05 -1.31
C PHE A 13 -2.00 -3.75 -1.68
N GLY A 14 -2.73 -2.64 -1.57
CA GLY A 14 -2.20 -1.30 -1.75
C GLY A 14 -2.33 -0.50 -0.46
N VAL A 15 -1.29 0.25 -0.10
CA VAL A 15 -1.28 1.16 1.05
C VAL A 15 -0.99 2.56 0.54
N THR A 16 -1.86 3.52 0.86
CA THR A 16 -1.76 4.89 0.37
C THR A 16 -2.25 5.88 1.42
N PRO A 17 -1.70 7.11 1.51
CA PRO A 17 -2.24 8.16 2.37
C PRO A 17 -3.58 8.70 1.86
N GLN A 18 -3.95 8.41 0.60
CA GLN A 18 -5.18 8.91 -0.01
C GLN A 18 -6.39 8.05 0.38
N ARG A 19 -7.39 8.67 1.02
CA ARG A 19 -8.61 7.99 1.45
C ARG A 19 -9.42 7.39 0.30
N SER A 20 -9.35 7.98 -0.89
CA SER A 20 -10.01 7.53 -2.11
C SER A 20 -9.34 6.30 -2.73
N GLY A 21 -8.02 6.12 -2.55
CA GLY A 21 -7.26 5.11 -3.26
C GLY A 21 -7.04 5.40 -4.74
N GLU A 22 -7.29 6.63 -5.21
CA GLU A 22 -7.24 6.99 -6.64
C GLU A 22 -5.83 6.93 -7.24
N ASN A 23 -4.80 7.04 -6.40
CA ASN A 23 -3.40 6.92 -6.82
C ASN A 23 -2.90 5.47 -6.91
N LEU A 24 -3.77 4.47 -6.70
CA LEU A 24 -3.41 3.07 -6.85
C LEU A 24 -3.47 2.64 -8.32
N PRO A 25 -2.58 1.73 -8.76
CA PRO A 25 -2.44 1.39 -10.17
C PRO A 25 -3.66 0.65 -10.71
N ALA A 26 -4.16 1.08 -11.87
CA ALA A 26 -5.39 0.58 -12.48
C ALA A 26 -5.32 -0.91 -12.85
N LYS A 27 -4.12 -1.45 -13.12
CA LYS A 27 -3.92 -2.86 -13.50
C LYS A 27 -4.34 -3.87 -12.41
N TYR A 28 -4.44 -3.43 -11.15
CA TYR A 28 -4.90 -4.27 -10.05
C TYR A 28 -6.29 -3.88 -9.53
N ALA A 29 -6.97 -2.95 -10.20
CA ALA A 29 -8.35 -2.60 -9.91
C ALA A 29 -9.30 -3.79 -10.21
N PRO A 30 -10.47 -3.88 -9.57
CA PRO A 30 -11.05 -2.89 -8.65
C PRO A 30 -10.37 -2.88 -7.28
N TRP A 31 -10.11 -1.67 -6.76
CA TRP A 31 -9.62 -1.46 -5.42
C TRP A 31 -10.79 -1.34 -4.44
N THR A 32 -10.76 -2.16 -3.39
CA THR A 32 -11.76 -2.13 -2.31
C THR A 32 -11.10 -1.73 -1.01
N TRP A 33 -11.61 -0.69 -0.36
CA TRP A 33 -11.11 -0.27 0.96
C TRP A 33 -11.21 -1.43 1.94
N PHE A 34 -10.12 -1.70 2.66
CA PHE A 34 -10.04 -2.78 3.64
C PHE A 34 -9.97 -2.25 5.07
N LYS A 35 -9.02 -1.35 5.35
CA LYS A 35 -8.88 -0.73 6.68
C LYS A 35 -8.05 0.55 6.62
N THR A 36 -8.19 1.39 7.63
CA THR A 36 -7.30 2.53 7.88
C THR A 36 -6.36 2.19 9.02
N ILE A 37 -5.11 2.61 8.91
CA ILE A 37 -4.03 2.26 9.83
C ILE A 37 -3.20 3.51 10.15
N GLU A 38 -2.68 3.58 11.36
CA GLU A 38 -1.63 4.54 11.70
C GLU A 38 -0.28 3.83 11.52
N ILE A 39 0.65 4.49 10.84
CA ILE A 39 2.00 3.97 10.59
C ILE A 39 3.02 4.97 11.15
N ARG A 40 3.97 4.50 11.96
CA ARG A 40 5.08 5.33 12.46
C ARG A 40 6.41 4.61 12.25
N LYS A 41 7.44 5.36 11.86
CA LYS A 41 8.79 4.85 11.61
C LYS A 41 9.32 4.09 12.83
N GLY A 42 9.92 2.92 12.61
CA GLY A 42 10.42 2.06 13.69
C GLY A 42 9.38 1.21 14.43
N GLU A 43 8.10 1.24 14.04
CA GLU A 43 7.09 0.31 14.55
C GLU A 43 7.10 -1.02 13.79
N THR A 44 6.92 -2.13 14.50
CA THR A 44 6.69 -3.43 13.89
C THR A 44 5.20 -3.66 13.73
N ARG A 45 4.76 -3.97 12.50
CA ARG A 45 3.36 -4.27 12.22
C ARG A 45 3.21 -5.57 11.41
N PRO A 46 2.42 -6.55 11.88
CA PRO A 46 2.26 -7.81 11.15
C PRO A 46 1.75 -7.58 9.72
N GLY A 47 2.49 -8.14 8.75
CA GLY A 47 2.15 -8.11 7.32
C GLY A 47 2.42 -6.79 6.61
N ILE A 48 3.10 -5.82 7.25
CA ILE A 48 3.57 -4.58 6.62
C ILE A 48 4.99 -4.29 7.09
N HIS A 49 5.94 -4.24 6.17
CA HIS A 49 7.27 -3.69 6.44
C HIS A 49 7.14 -2.16 6.54
N VAL A 50 7.07 -1.64 7.76
CA VAL A 50 6.67 -0.24 8.02
C VAL A 50 7.61 0.77 7.37
N ASP A 51 8.91 0.61 7.55
CA ASP A 51 9.88 1.56 6.99
C ASP A 51 9.87 1.52 5.45
N GLU A 52 9.82 0.32 4.86
CA GLU A 52 9.70 0.14 3.40
C GLU A 52 8.40 0.72 2.84
N CYS A 53 7.29 0.58 3.56
CA CYS A 53 6.00 1.16 3.20
C CYS A 53 6.05 2.69 3.23
N LEU A 54 6.71 3.30 4.23
CA LEU A 54 6.87 4.75 4.32
C LEU A 54 7.76 5.26 3.17
N ASP A 55 8.87 4.60 2.89
CA ASP A 55 9.79 4.97 1.81
C ASP A 55 9.10 4.87 0.43
N ASP A 56 8.28 3.84 0.22
CA ASP A 56 7.49 3.68 -1.00
C ASP A 56 6.39 4.73 -1.15
N ILE A 57 5.70 5.07 -0.07
CA ILE A 57 4.71 6.15 -0.09
C ILE A 57 5.37 7.49 -0.41
N GLU A 58 6.56 7.75 0.15
CA GLU A 58 7.31 8.97 -0.15
C GLU A 58 7.77 9.01 -1.61
N ARG A 59 8.23 7.88 -2.16
CA ARG A 59 8.80 7.81 -3.51
C ARG A 59 7.76 7.66 -4.63
N PHE A 60 6.73 6.86 -4.43
CA PHE A 60 5.75 6.47 -5.44
C PHE A 60 4.33 6.91 -5.12
N GLY A 61 4.07 7.42 -3.91
CA GLY A 61 2.73 7.78 -3.42
C GLY A 61 1.93 6.60 -2.85
N ALA A 62 2.37 5.36 -3.07
CA ALA A 62 1.73 4.16 -2.56
C ALA A 62 2.74 3.02 -2.38
N HIS A 63 2.41 2.05 -1.53
CA HIS A 63 3.14 0.79 -1.34
C HIS A 63 2.27 -0.38 -1.77
N ILE A 64 2.77 -1.25 -2.64
CA ILE A 64 2.01 -2.36 -3.23
C ILE A 64 2.71 -3.69 -2.90
N THR A 65 1.92 -4.67 -2.44
CA THR A 65 2.40 -6.03 -2.21
C THR A 65 1.53 -7.04 -2.94
N ASP A 66 2.13 -8.14 -3.39
CA ASP A 66 1.44 -9.36 -3.83
C ASP A 66 1.76 -10.48 -2.84
N ALA A 67 0.75 -11.01 -2.16
CA ALA A 67 0.94 -12.07 -1.16
C ALA A 67 2.02 -11.74 -0.10
N HIS A 68 2.12 -10.46 0.29
CA HIS A 68 3.11 -9.88 1.21
C HIS A 68 4.52 -9.67 0.64
N GLU A 69 4.78 -9.99 -0.63
CA GLU A 69 6.01 -9.63 -1.32
C GLU A 69 5.88 -8.23 -1.91
N ARG A 70 6.90 -7.38 -1.72
CA ARG A 70 6.90 -6.02 -2.26
C ARG A 70 7.04 -6.03 -3.78
N VAL A 71 6.09 -5.37 -4.46
CA VAL A 71 6.07 -5.20 -5.93
C VAL A 71 5.91 -3.73 -6.34
N THR A 72 6.00 -2.77 -5.41
CA THR A 72 5.70 -1.35 -5.64
C THR A 72 6.35 -0.76 -6.88
N GLU A 73 7.66 -0.95 -7.08
CA GLU A 73 8.34 -0.32 -8.21
C GLU A 73 7.82 -0.82 -9.56
N GLU A 74 7.56 -2.12 -9.69
CA GLU A 74 6.97 -2.70 -10.90
C GLU A 74 5.48 -2.33 -11.03
N ALA A 75 4.77 -2.28 -9.91
CA ALA A 75 3.37 -1.93 -9.84
C ALA A 75 3.09 -0.49 -10.29
N MET A 76 4.00 0.44 -9.98
CA MET A 76 3.86 1.88 -10.16
C MET A 76 4.56 2.42 -11.41
N ARG A 77 5.20 1.55 -12.22
CA ARG A 77 5.58 1.85 -13.62
C ARG A 77 4.37 1.75 -14.54
#